data_AF-A0AAE4FAG4-F1
#
_entry.id   AF-A0AAE4FAG4-F1
#
_cell.length_a   1.000
_cell.length_b   1.000
_cell.length_c   1.000
_cell.angle_alpha   90.00
_cell.angle_beta   90.00
_cell.angle_gamma   90.00
#
_symmetry.space_group_name_H-M   'P 1'
#
loop_
_entity.id
_entity.type
_entity.pdbx_description
1 polymer ?
#
loop_
_entity_poly.entity_id
_entity_poly.type
_entity_poly.pdbx_seq_one_letter_code
_entity_poly.pdbx_strand_id
1 'polypeptide(L)'
;MLRKTHFFAGLLMLITGYAQAECYNDGNKQAPPLTADLSETFYRQTETTLYFNTRYSGEFSCNGYSSSVSNASYLQKRSIVVGFQNGRYPVEFRVIDLQPGSTQKFAYSRNPYPADRLQARFTLSARVMPQNSRSDVTVPGSQYRFDGAVIAADTTRVGILQFFVRLGLDILTYLLTGHWPEHNEDLFLQPLDVIYQPRETTCTFDNADLLVELPQVDRAQLLRNTTAGMTRFHLDISCRDRLNGRTSRPVKAYLASNQVWLRDMKTLIDTSQGAAQGVGIRVGRYADTNDNSALVINPPGRQPRADSYLFEWGKDKFIEVNNGFNLWAYYYVYDAARLSAGRINTTAILNFEYY
;
A
#
# COMPACT_ATOMS: atom_id res chain seq x y z
N MET A 1 -57.54 -37.15 53.66
CA MET A 1 -56.50 -37.72 52.77
C MET A 1 -56.37 -36.84 51.53
N LEU A 2 -55.69 -35.71 51.61
CA LEU A 2 -55.52 -34.75 50.49
C LEU A 2 -54.32 -33.84 50.79
N ARG A 3 -53.12 -34.43 50.94
CA ARG A 3 -51.90 -33.66 51.23
C ARG A 3 -50.60 -34.42 50.97
N LYS A 4 -50.49 -35.14 49.85
CA LYS A 4 -49.20 -35.74 49.43
C LYS A 4 -48.90 -35.69 47.93
N THR A 5 -49.85 -35.26 47.09
CA THR A 5 -49.71 -35.33 45.62
C THR A 5 -49.23 -34.04 44.96
N HIS A 6 -49.23 -32.89 45.64
CA HIS A 6 -48.82 -31.61 45.03
C HIS A 6 -47.33 -31.27 45.21
N PHE A 7 -46.61 -31.97 46.09
CA PHE A 7 -45.19 -31.71 46.31
C PHE A 7 -44.29 -32.35 45.24
N PHE A 8 -44.76 -33.41 44.58
CA PHE A 8 -44.01 -34.11 43.53
C PHE A 8 -44.10 -33.42 42.16
N ALA A 9 -45.21 -32.76 41.86
CA ALA A 9 -45.39 -32.00 40.61
C ALA A 9 -44.65 -30.65 40.63
N GLY A 10 -44.51 -30.01 41.80
CA GLY A 10 -43.71 -28.79 41.96
C GLY A 10 -42.20 -29.05 41.89
N LEU A 11 -41.74 -30.23 42.33
CA LEU A 11 -40.33 -30.61 42.28
C LEU A 11 -39.89 -30.95 40.84
N LEU A 12 -40.74 -31.59 40.01
CA LEU A 12 -40.40 -31.90 38.61
C LEU A 12 -40.24 -30.65 37.72
N MET A 13 -40.87 -29.53 38.05
CA MET A 13 -40.69 -28.25 37.33
C MET A 13 -39.42 -27.48 37.74
N LEU A 14 -38.75 -27.89 38.82
CA LEU A 14 -37.50 -27.28 39.30
C LEU A 14 -36.24 -28.05 38.87
N ILE A 15 -36.38 -29.20 38.22
CA ILE A 15 -35.25 -30.04 37.74
C ILE A 15 -35.17 -30.14 36.21
N THR A 16 -36.11 -29.55 35.47
CA THR A 16 -35.91 -29.31 34.03
C THR A 16 -35.13 -28.01 33.85
N GLY A 17 -33.91 -27.96 34.40
CA GLY A 17 -32.87 -27.15 33.76
C GLY A 17 -32.76 -27.71 32.36
N TYR A 18 -33.34 -27.01 31.38
CA TYR A 18 -33.34 -27.43 29.99
C TYR A 18 -31.89 -27.70 29.57
N ALA A 19 -31.48 -28.97 29.56
CA ALA A 19 -30.29 -29.42 28.86
C ALA A 19 -30.60 -29.29 27.37
N GLN A 20 -30.58 -28.05 26.88
CA GLN A 20 -30.79 -27.78 25.46
C GLN A 20 -29.58 -28.30 24.70
N ALA A 21 -29.86 -29.05 23.65
CA ALA A 21 -28.87 -29.53 22.71
C ALA A 21 -27.98 -28.37 22.26
N GLU A 22 -26.68 -28.53 22.40
CA GLU A 22 -25.66 -27.59 21.99
C GLU A 22 -24.41 -28.35 21.55
N CYS A 23 -23.52 -27.63 20.87
CA CYS A 23 -22.13 -28.00 20.77
C CYS A 23 -21.30 -26.92 21.45
N TYR A 24 -20.23 -27.31 22.14
CA TYR A 24 -19.43 -26.40 22.96
C TYR A 24 -17.96 -26.87 23.05
N ASN A 25 -17.12 -25.97 23.49
CA ASN A 25 -15.73 -26.20 23.87
C ASN A 25 -15.36 -25.35 25.10
N ASP A 26 -14.16 -25.55 25.65
CA ASP A 26 -13.64 -24.73 26.74
C ASP A 26 -13.17 -23.37 26.19
N GLY A 27 -14.14 -22.52 25.83
CA GLY A 27 -13.93 -21.20 25.26
C GLY A 27 -13.60 -21.17 23.77
N ASN A 28 -13.73 -19.99 23.18
CA ASN A 28 -13.55 -19.77 21.74
C ASN A 28 -12.12 -20.09 21.31
N LYS A 29 -11.95 -21.09 20.43
CA LYS A 29 -10.62 -21.54 19.99
C LYS A 29 -10.22 -20.86 18.69
N GLN A 30 -9.19 -20.02 18.76
CA GLN A 30 -8.60 -19.42 17.55
C GLN A 30 -7.60 -20.39 16.91
N ALA A 31 -7.76 -20.62 15.60
CA ALA A 31 -6.78 -21.31 14.78
C ALA A 31 -5.57 -20.40 14.49
N PRO A 32 -4.41 -20.97 14.12
CA PRO A 32 -3.30 -20.18 13.60
C PRO A 32 -3.76 -19.32 12.41
N PRO A 33 -3.35 -18.04 12.33
CA PRO A 33 -3.76 -17.16 11.26
C PRO A 33 -3.31 -17.69 9.89
N LEU A 34 -4.18 -17.57 8.90
CA LEU A 34 -3.81 -17.71 7.49
C LEU A 34 -3.20 -16.40 7.02
N THR A 35 -2.38 -16.42 5.96
CA THR A 35 -1.74 -15.22 5.43
C THR A 35 -1.94 -15.11 3.92
N ALA A 36 -2.29 -13.90 3.47
CA ALA A 36 -2.39 -13.51 2.07
C ALA A 36 -1.52 -12.28 1.83
N ASP A 37 -0.33 -12.46 1.25
CA ASP A 37 0.45 -11.33 0.72
C ASP A 37 0.04 -11.04 -0.72
N LEU A 38 -0.53 -9.86 -0.91
CA LEU A 38 -1.10 -9.40 -2.17
C LEU A 38 -0.20 -8.41 -2.89
N SER A 39 0.96 -8.08 -2.33
CA SER A 39 1.84 -7.01 -2.84
C SER A 39 2.32 -7.29 -4.26
N GLU A 40 2.86 -8.49 -4.51
CA GLU A 40 3.30 -8.90 -5.86
C GLU A 40 2.13 -9.14 -6.82
N THR A 41 1.04 -9.70 -6.30
CA THR A 41 -0.15 -9.98 -7.09
C THR A 41 -0.74 -8.67 -7.62
N PHE A 42 -0.95 -7.71 -6.74
CA PHE A 42 -1.52 -6.41 -7.09
C PHE A 42 -0.56 -5.47 -7.79
N TYR A 43 0.74 -5.79 -7.80
CA TYR A 43 1.65 -5.15 -8.72
C TYR A 43 1.32 -5.49 -10.18
N ARG A 44 0.82 -6.71 -10.47
CA ARG A 44 0.61 -7.20 -11.85
C ARG A 44 -0.84 -7.09 -12.34
N GLN A 45 -1.80 -7.12 -11.44
CA GLN A 45 -3.23 -7.11 -11.74
C GLN A 45 -4.01 -6.37 -10.65
N THR A 46 -5.27 -6.02 -10.88
CA THR A 46 -6.07 -5.27 -9.89
C THR A 46 -7.04 -6.14 -9.11
N GLU A 47 -7.16 -7.41 -9.45
CA GLU A 47 -8.08 -8.35 -8.80
C GLU A 47 -7.45 -9.74 -8.75
N THR A 48 -7.78 -10.51 -7.71
CA THR A 48 -7.31 -11.88 -7.56
C THR A 48 -8.27 -12.70 -6.71
N THR A 49 -8.13 -14.03 -6.81
CA THR A 49 -8.88 -15.01 -6.04
C THR A 49 -7.92 -15.96 -5.36
N LEU A 50 -8.08 -16.12 -4.05
CA LEU A 50 -7.26 -16.97 -3.19
C LEU A 50 -8.10 -18.09 -2.58
N TYR A 51 -7.49 -19.27 -2.42
CA TYR A 51 -8.14 -20.45 -1.91
C TYR A 51 -7.51 -20.87 -0.60
N PHE A 52 -8.34 -21.06 0.42
CA PHE A 52 -7.90 -21.38 1.77
C PHE A 52 -8.68 -22.55 2.35
N ASN A 53 -8.03 -23.26 3.26
CA ASN A 53 -8.68 -24.19 4.18
C ASN A 53 -8.49 -23.67 5.59
N THR A 54 -9.52 -23.74 6.42
CA THR A 54 -9.40 -23.51 7.85
C THR A 54 -8.44 -24.54 8.47
N ARG A 55 -7.88 -24.20 9.63
CA ARG A 55 -6.90 -25.00 10.37
C ARG A 55 -7.30 -25.12 11.83
N TYR A 56 -8.59 -25.38 12.07
CA TYR A 56 -9.11 -25.64 13.42
C TYR A 56 -8.35 -26.80 14.06
N SER A 57 -8.11 -26.73 15.38
CA SER A 57 -7.36 -27.75 16.11
C SER A 57 -7.99 -28.03 17.47
N GLY A 58 -7.70 -29.21 18.01
CA GLY A 58 -8.31 -29.71 19.24
C GLY A 58 -9.67 -30.36 19.00
N GLU A 59 -10.56 -30.23 19.97
CA GLU A 59 -11.81 -30.96 20.03
C GLU A 59 -12.98 -30.07 20.52
N PHE A 60 -14.20 -30.53 20.25
CA PHE A 60 -15.46 -29.95 20.70
C PHE A 60 -16.45 -31.06 21.10
N SER A 61 -17.40 -30.77 21.98
CA SER A 61 -18.39 -31.73 22.48
C SER A 61 -19.80 -31.30 22.10
N CYS A 62 -20.72 -32.26 21.95
CA CYS A 62 -22.14 -31.98 21.73
C CYS A 62 -22.99 -32.83 22.68
N ASN A 63 -23.99 -32.22 23.33
CA ASN A 63 -24.79 -32.87 24.37
C ASN A 63 -26.19 -33.32 23.91
N GLY A 64 -26.60 -33.00 22.68
CA GLY A 64 -27.92 -33.31 22.14
C GLY A 64 -27.96 -34.41 21.09
N TYR A 65 -29.13 -35.00 20.86
CA TYR A 65 -29.33 -36.04 19.83
C TYR A 65 -29.24 -35.53 18.38
N SER A 66 -29.38 -34.21 18.17
CA SER A 66 -29.24 -33.58 16.85
C SER A 66 -28.75 -32.13 16.98
N SER A 67 -27.53 -31.96 17.45
CA SER A 67 -26.86 -30.66 17.45
C SER A 67 -26.42 -30.28 16.02
N SER A 68 -26.30 -28.99 15.75
CA SER A 68 -25.95 -28.43 14.45
C SER A 68 -24.83 -27.40 14.54
N VAL A 69 -23.79 -27.57 13.75
CA VAL A 69 -22.68 -26.61 13.64
C VAL A 69 -22.60 -26.12 12.20
N SER A 70 -22.36 -24.82 12.01
CA SER A 70 -22.21 -24.22 10.68
C SER A 70 -20.92 -23.41 10.59
N ASN A 71 -20.25 -23.50 9.45
CA ASN A 71 -19.20 -22.54 9.10
C ASN A 71 -19.85 -21.35 8.41
N ALA A 72 -19.45 -20.15 8.79
CA ALA A 72 -19.86 -18.93 8.12
C ALA A 72 -18.72 -17.91 8.06
N SER A 73 -18.85 -16.99 7.11
CA SER A 73 -17.99 -15.82 7.03
C SER A 73 -18.85 -14.58 6.81
N TYR A 74 -18.62 -13.54 7.61
CA TYR A 74 -19.30 -12.26 7.40
C TYR A 74 -18.93 -11.63 6.04
N LEU A 75 -17.75 -11.96 5.51
CA LEU A 75 -17.27 -11.55 4.19
C LEU A 75 -18.06 -12.17 3.03
N GLN A 76 -18.92 -13.16 3.27
CA GLN A 76 -19.83 -13.70 2.25
C GLN A 76 -21.04 -12.81 1.99
N LYS A 77 -21.48 -12.07 3.00
CA LYS A 77 -22.69 -11.24 2.95
C LYS A 77 -22.38 -9.79 2.58
N ARG A 78 -21.19 -9.32 2.94
CA ARG A 78 -20.72 -7.96 2.69
C ARG A 78 -19.23 -7.99 2.37
N SER A 79 -18.82 -7.23 1.35
CA SER A 79 -17.41 -6.95 1.14
C SER A 79 -16.92 -5.90 2.14
N ILE A 80 -15.66 -6.00 2.54
CA ILE A 80 -15.00 -5.01 3.40
C ILE A 80 -13.88 -4.35 2.63
N VAL A 81 -13.87 -3.03 2.60
CA VAL A 81 -12.77 -2.24 2.02
C VAL A 81 -11.79 -1.85 3.12
N VAL A 82 -10.58 -2.41 3.05
CA VAL A 82 -9.47 -2.07 3.94
C VAL A 82 -8.60 -1.02 3.27
N GLY A 83 -8.45 0.13 3.91
CA GLY A 83 -7.61 1.22 3.50
C GLY A 83 -6.20 1.11 4.08
N PHE A 84 -5.27 0.50 3.34
CA PHE A 84 -3.88 0.37 3.76
C PHE A 84 -3.12 1.70 3.68
N GLN A 85 -2.10 1.85 4.51
CA GLN A 85 -1.26 3.05 4.62
C GLN A 85 -2.09 4.33 4.81
N ASN A 86 -2.88 4.36 5.89
CA ASN A 86 -3.81 5.44 6.25
C ASN A 86 -4.88 5.70 5.19
N GLY A 87 -5.42 4.64 4.58
CA GLY A 87 -6.47 4.77 3.56
C GLY A 87 -6.01 5.11 2.16
N ARG A 88 -4.70 5.29 1.93
CA ARG A 88 -4.16 5.62 0.60
C ARG A 88 -4.40 4.52 -0.43
N TYR A 89 -4.40 3.26 0.01
CA TYR A 89 -4.59 2.10 -0.87
C TYR A 89 -5.75 1.23 -0.41
N PRO A 90 -6.98 1.53 -0.88
CA PRO A 90 -8.16 0.75 -0.56
C PRO A 90 -8.17 -0.58 -1.34
N VAL A 91 -8.40 -1.67 -0.63
CA VAL A 91 -8.59 -3.01 -1.19
C VAL A 91 -9.88 -3.60 -0.66
N GLU A 92 -10.76 -4.04 -1.56
CA GLU A 92 -11.98 -4.75 -1.25
C GLU A 92 -11.69 -6.24 -1.04
N PHE A 93 -12.25 -6.83 0.01
CA PHE A 93 -12.17 -8.25 0.33
C PHE A 93 -13.58 -8.85 0.45
N ARG A 94 -13.77 -10.03 -0.15
CA ARG A 94 -15.03 -10.76 -0.11
C ARG A 94 -14.80 -12.26 -0.14
N VAL A 95 -15.50 -13.02 0.69
CA VAL A 95 -15.53 -14.48 0.54
C VAL A 95 -16.63 -14.83 -0.46
N ILE A 96 -16.25 -15.46 -1.57
CA ILE A 96 -17.17 -15.76 -2.69
C ILE A 96 -17.67 -17.20 -2.69
N ASP A 97 -16.98 -18.10 -1.98
CA ASP A 97 -17.39 -19.48 -1.76
C ASP A 97 -16.92 -19.96 -0.38
N LEU A 98 -17.73 -20.79 0.27
CA LEU A 98 -17.44 -21.44 1.55
C LEU A 98 -18.09 -22.82 1.56
N GLN A 99 -17.28 -23.84 1.81
CA GLN A 99 -17.70 -25.24 1.82
C GLN A 99 -17.27 -25.91 3.13
N PRO A 100 -18.11 -26.74 3.76
CA PRO A 100 -19.46 -27.12 3.32
C PRO A 100 -20.45 -25.96 3.48
N GLY A 101 -21.27 -25.70 2.45
CA GLY A 101 -22.31 -24.67 2.49
C GLY A 101 -23.55 -25.05 3.31
N SER A 102 -23.59 -26.28 3.86
CA SER A 102 -24.68 -26.79 4.68
C SER A 102 -24.30 -26.91 6.15
N THR A 103 -25.29 -26.75 7.02
CA THR A 103 -25.17 -27.04 8.44
C THR A 103 -24.86 -28.51 8.66
N GLN A 104 -23.82 -28.79 9.45
CA GLN A 104 -23.42 -30.14 9.82
C GLN A 104 -24.18 -30.59 11.06
N LYS A 105 -24.55 -31.88 11.11
CA LYS A 105 -25.29 -32.48 12.22
C LYS A 105 -24.42 -33.40 13.05
N PHE A 106 -24.54 -33.29 14.36
CA PHE A 106 -23.81 -34.09 15.34
C PHE A 106 -24.80 -34.70 16.33
N ALA A 107 -24.56 -35.95 16.67
CA ALA A 107 -25.31 -36.64 17.72
C ALA A 107 -24.58 -36.50 19.06
N TYR A 108 -25.23 -36.95 20.12
CA TYR A 108 -24.57 -37.08 21.41
C TYR A 108 -23.43 -38.09 21.30
N SER A 109 -22.26 -37.73 21.82
CA SER A 109 -21.11 -38.62 21.96
C SER A 109 -20.49 -38.43 23.34
N ARG A 110 -20.10 -39.53 23.97
CA ARG A 110 -19.32 -39.49 25.23
C ARG A 110 -17.89 -39.01 24.99
N ASN A 111 -17.37 -39.20 23.79
CA ASN A 111 -16.05 -38.73 23.39
C ASN A 111 -16.19 -37.44 22.58
N PRO A 112 -15.34 -36.42 22.82
CA PRO A 112 -15.31 -35.22 22.00
C PRO A 112 -15.10 -35.54 20.52
N TYR A 113 -15.64 -34.68 19.66
CA TYR A 113 -15.38 -34.70 18.22
C TYR A 113 -14.09 -33.94 17.92
N PRO A 114 -13.25 -34.46 17.01
CA PRO A 114 -12.08 -33.72 16.56
C PRO A 114 -12.50 -32.50 15.70
N ALA A 115 -11.76 -31.40 15.84
CA ALA A 115 -12.04 -30.14 15.13
C ALA A 115 -11.91 -30.26 13.60
N ASP A 116 -11.21 -31.29 13.10
CA ASP A 116 -11.07 -31.58 11.68
C ASP A 116 -12.42 -31.82 10.98
N ARG A 117 -13.43 -32.31 11.72
CA ARG A 117 -14.82 -32.49 11.25
C ARG A 117 -15.47 -31.18 10.83
N LEU A 118 -15.00 -30.06 11.37
CA LEU A 118 -15.56 -28.74 11.11
C LEU A 118 -14.74 -27.94 10.10
N GLN A 119 -13.66 -28.49 9.53
CA GLN A 119 -12.86 -27.71 8.57
C GLN A 119 -13.72 -27.27 7.39
N ALA A 120 -13.47 -26.03 6.97
CA ALA A 120 -14.08 -25.44 5.81
C ALA A 120 -13.01 -25.01 4.80
N ARG A 121 -13.42 -24.98 3.54
CA ARG A 121 -12.66 -24.41 2.44
C ARG A 121 -13.35 -23.14 2.02
N PHE A 122 -12.60 -22.07 1.81
CA PHE A 122 -13.18 -20.79 1.41
C PHE A 122 -12.34 -20.12 0.34
N THR A 123 -13.05 -19.37 -0.50
CA THR A 123 -12.46 -18.64 -1.61
C THR A 123 -12.61 -17.15 -1.35
N LEU A 124 -11.49 -16.44 -1.28
CA LEU A 124 -11.42 -14.99 -1.05
C LEU A 124 -11.15 -14.28 -2.38
N SER A 125 -12.06 -13.41 -2.80
CA SER A 125 -11.82 -12.40 -3.82
C SER A 125 -11.22 -11.15 -3.16
N ALA A 126 -10.18 -10.60 -3.76
CA ALA A 126 -9.55 -9.36 -3.34
C ALA A 126 -9.35 -8.45 -4.55
N ARG A 127 -9.72 -7.17 -4.42
CA ARG A 127 -9.70 -6.19 -5.53
C ARG A 127 -9.17 -4.84 -5.07
N VAL A 128 -8.17 -4.32 -5.80
CA VAL A 128 -7.68 -2.94 -5.62
C VAL A 128 -8.76 -1.97 -6.08
N MET A 129 -9.13 -1.05 -5.19
CA MET A 129 -10.11 0.00 -5.47
C MET A 129 -9.41 1.26 -5.97
N PRO A 130 -10.10 2.15 -6.71
CA PRO A 130 -9.54 3.46 -7.07
C PRO A 130 -9.01 4.20 -5.83
N GLN A 131 -7.90 4.92 -5.97
CA GLN A 131 -7.35 5.73 -4.89
C GLN A 131 -8.42 6.69 -4.33
N ASN A 132 -8.41 6.88 -3.01
CA ASN A 132 -9.38 7.67 -2.25
C ASN A 132 -10.81 7.08 -2.21
N SER A 133 -11.01 5.84 -2.66
CA SER A 133 -12.27 5.14 -2.39
C SER A 133 -12.51 5.05 -0.88
N ARG A 134 -13.78 5.20 -0.46
CA ARG A 134 -14.15 5.10 0.94
C ARG A 134 -13.76 3.72 1.47
N SER A 135 -12.97 3.71 2.54
CA SER A 135 -12.63 2.49 3.27
C SER A 135 -13.62 2.26 4.41
N ASP A 136 -13.96 1.01 4.69
CA ASP A 136 -14.72 0.65 5.89
C ASP A 136 -13.81 0.71 7.13
N VAL A 137 -12.54 0.33 6.96
CA VAL A 137 -11.51 0.37 7.99
C VAL A 137 -10.21 0.92 7.40
N THR A 138 -9.43 1.67 8.18
CA THR A 138 -8.12 2.16 7.76
C THR A 138 -7.04 1.67 8.70
N VAL A 139 -5.90 1.27 8.15
CA VAL A 139 -4.73 0.85 8.94
C VAL A 139 -3.52 1.71 8.59
N PRO A 140 -2.67 2.06 9.55
CA PRO A 140 -1.48 2.87 9.28
C PRO A 140 -0.42 2.12 8.48
N GLY A 141 -0.38 0.79 8.58
CA GLY A 141 0.62 -0.07 7.94
C GLY A 141 0.12 -0.76 6.66
N SER A 142 0.85 -1.81 6.29
CA SER A 142 0.57 -2.69 5.15
C SER A 142 -0.18 -3.97 5.51
N GLN A 143 -0.50 -4.20 6.79
CA GLN A 143 -1.17 -5.41 7.26
C GLN A 143 -2.49 -5.09 7.94
N TYR A 144 -3.49 -5.94 7.70
CA TYR A 144 -4.75 -5.96 8.42
C TYR A 144 -5.13 -7.40 8.75
N ARG A 145 -5.72 -7.61 9.92
CA ARG A 145 -6.19 -8.92 10.38
C ARG A 145 -7.71 -8.95 10.37
N PHE A 146 -8.26 -10.01 9.80
CA PHE A 146 -9.64 -10.42 10.03
C PHE A 146 -9.61 -11.47 11.14
N ASP A 147 -10.09 -11.15 12.34
CA ASP A 147 -10.00 -12.05 13.52
C ASP A 147 -10.80 -13.35 13.36
N GLY A 148 -11.90 -13.30 12.60
CA GLY A 148 -12.77 -14.46 12.32
C GLY A 148 -13.18 -14.50 10.86
N ALA A 149 -12.21 -14.60 9.94
CA ALA A 149 -12.50 -14.67 8.51
C ALA A 149 -13.46 -15.81 8.15
N VAL A 150 -13.36 -16.94 8.87
CA VAL A 150 -14.38 -18.00 8.93
C VAL A 150 -14.58 -18.39 10.40
N ILE A 151 -15.83 -18.65 10.78
CA ILE A 151 -16.23 -19.03 12.13
C ILE A 151 -17.04 -20.33 12.05
N ALA A 152 -16.68 -21.32 12.85
CA ALA A 152 -17.51 -22.50 13.11
C ALA A 152 -18.29 -22.28 14.41
N ALA A 153 -19.62 -22.23 14.31
CA ALA A 153 -20.47 -21.92 15.45
C ALA A 153 -21.59 -22.94 15.64
N ASP A 154 -21.97 -23.17 16.90
CA ASP A 154 -23.18 -23.91 17.24
C ASP A 154 -24.42 -23.11 16.83
N THR A 155 -25.23 -23.73 15.99
CA THR A 155 -26.48 -23.19 15.46
C THR A 155 -27.69 -23.90 16.03
N THR A 156 -27.51 -24.82 16.98
CA THR A 156 -28.59 -25.58 17.61
C THR A 156 -29.54 -24.70 18.42
N ARG A 157 -28.98 -23.84 19.27
CA ARG A 157 -29.77 -22.96 20.17
C ARG A 157 -30.27 -21.71 19.48
N VAL A 158 -29.38 -21.05 18.74
CA VAL A 158 -29.66 -19.77 18.09
C VAL A 158 -30.49 -19.96 16.83
N GLY A 159 -30.31 -21.09 16.15
CA GLY A 159 -30.89 -21.32 14.83
C GLY A 159 -30.13 -20.57 13.73
N ILE A 160 -30.11 -21.17 12.54
CA ILE A 160 -29.26 -20.70 11.43
C ILE A 160 -29.58 -19.26 10.98
N LEU A 161 -30.86 -18.87 10.99
CA LEU A 161 -31.27 -17.52 10.58
C LEU A 161 -30.81 -16.45 11.57
N GLN A 162 -31.02 -16.68 12.87
CA GLN A 162 -30.57 -15.73 13.89
C GLN A 162 -29.05 -15.66 13.97
N PHE A 163 -28.35 -16.77 13.74
CA PHE A 163 -26.89 -16.79 13.64
C PHE A 163 -26.39 -15.86 12.53
N PHE A 164 -27.00 -15.88 11.33
CA PHE A 164 -26.62 -14.96 10.26
C PHE A 164 -27.00 -13.50 10.54
N VAL A 165 -28.11 -13.25 11.24
CA VAL A 165 -28.47 -11.89 11.69
C VAL A 165 -27.43 -11.38 12.69
N ARG A 166 -27.05 -12.20 13.67
CA ARG A 166 -26.01 -11.89 14.66
C ARG A 166 -24.69 -11.57 13.99
N LEU A 167 -24.24 -12.42 13.06
CA LEU A 167 -23.02 -12.20 12.28
C LEU A 167 -23.02 -10.84 11.53
N GLY A 168 -24.19 -10.41 11.06
CA GLY A 168 -24.39 -9.09 10.45
C GLY A 168 -24.35 -7.91 11.42
N LEU A 169 -24.66 -8.11 12.70
CA LEU A 169 -24.50 -7.09 13.76
C LEU A 169 -23.06 -7.09 14.31
N ASP A 170 -22.44 -8.27 14.42
CA ASP A 170 -21.07 -8.45 14.90
C ASP A 170 -20.08 -7.72 13.98
N ILE A 171 -20.25 -7.81 12.66
CA ILE A 171 -19.41 -7.06 11.71
C ILE A 171 -19.56 -5.53 11.87
N LEU A 172 -20.75 -5.00 12.19
CA LEU A 172 -20.92 -3.57 12.44
C LEU A 172 -20.18 -3.16 13.71
N THR A 173 -20.31 -3.96 14.77
CA THR A 173 -19.60 -3.74 16.03
C THR A 173 -18.08 -3.84 15.83
N TYR A 174 -17.61 -4.82 15.07
CA TYR A 174 -16.20 -5.00 14.73
C TYR A 174 -15.64 -3.78 13.98
N LEU A 175 -16.35 -3.28 12.96
CA LEU A 175 -15.91 -2.11 12.20
C LEU A 175 -15.89 -0.83 13.04
N LEU A 176 -16.75 -0.72 14.06
CA LEU A 176 -16.80 0.44 14.96
C LEU A 176 -15.78 0.38 16.10
N THR A 177 -15.48 -0.81 16.60
CA THR A 177 -14.68 -1.00 17.82
C THR A 177 -13.30 -1.60 17.57
N GLY A 178 -13.08 -2.18 16.40
CA GLY A 178 -11.88 -2.95 16.06
C GLY A 178 -11.77 -4.30 16.75
N HIS A 179 -12.79 -4.74 17.49
CA HIS A 179 -12.78 -5.98 18.27
C HIS A 179 -13.95 -6.87 17.88
N TRP A 180 -13.66 -8.12 17.50
CA TRP A 180 -14.71 -9.07 17.15
C TRP A 180 -15.48 -9.49 18.41
N PRO A 181 -16.81 -9.37 18.45
CA PRO A 181 -17.57 -9.82 19.61
C PRO A 181 -17.45 -11.33 19.83
N GLU A 182 -17.13 -11.72 21.06
CA GLU A 182 -17.07 -13.14 21.43
C GLU A 182 -18.44 -13.64 21.88
N HIS A 183 -18.86 -14.77 21.31
CA HIS A 183 -20.08 -15.46 21.69
C HIS A 183 -19.75 -16.88 22.14
N ASN A 184 -20.50 -17.41 23.12
CA ASN A 184 -20.25 -18.74 23.69
C ASN A 184 -20.49 -19.88 22.70
N GLU A 185 -21.30 -19.62 21.67
CA GLU A 185 -21.59 -20.55 20.60
C GLU A 185 -20.51 -20.59 19.50
N ASP A 186 -19.53 -19.70 19.51
CA ASP A 186 -18.44 -19.67 18.53
C ASP A 186 -17.34 -20.67 18.92
N LEU A 187 -17.42 -21.87 18.35
CA LEU A 187 -16.47 -22.94 18.66
C LEU A 187 -15.06 -22.60 18.17
N PHE A 188 -14.93 -22.31 16.88
CA PHE A 188 -13.62 -22.06 16.28
C PHE A 188 -13.63 -20.83 15.39
N LEU A 189 -12.58 -20.02 15.51
CA LEU A 189 -12.35 -18.87 14.64
C LEU A 189 -11.10 -19.12 13.79
N GLN A 190 -11.18 -18.81 12.51
CA GLN A 190 -10.05 -18.80 11.60
C GLN A 190 -9.66 -17.35 11.28
N PRO A 191 -8.58 -16.82 11.87
CA PRO A 191 -8.07 -15.52 11.50
C PRO A 191 -7.43 -15.55 10.11
N LEU A 192 -7.43 -14.40 9.43
CA LEU A 192 -6.74 -14.16 8.16
C LEU A 192 -6.00 -12.83 8.20
N ASP A 193 -4.69 -12.88 8.02
CA ASP A 193 -3.84 -11.73 7.78
C ASP A 193 -3.77 -11.42 6.28
N VAL A 194 -4.11 -10.19 5.92
CA VAL A 194 -3.94 -9.67 4.56
C VAL A 194 -2.86 -8.60 4.57
N ILE A 195 -1.91 -8.72 3.64
CA ILE A 195 -0.77 -7.82 3.51
C ILE A 195 -0.80 -7.19 2.12
N TYR A 196 -0.71 -5.86 2.07
CA TYR A 196 -0.59 -5.11 0.83
C TYR A 196 0.39 -3.94 0.98
N GLN A 197 1.54 -4.08 0.31
CA GLN A 197 2.55 -3.04 0.18
C GLN A 197 2.74 -2.72 -1.31
N PRO A 198 1.99 -1.76 -1.86
CA PRO A 198 2.12 -1.38 -3.27
C PRO A 198 3.53 -0.85 -3.56
N ARG A 199 4.07 -1.26 -4.71
CA ARG A 199 5.33 -0.72 -5.23
C ARG A 199 5.04 0.50 -6.08
N GLU A 200 5.62 1.63 -5.71
CA GLU A 200 5.47 2.88 -6.46
C GLU A 200 6.71 3.17 -7.28
N THR A 201 6.53 3.70 -8.49
CA THR A 201 7.66 4.04 -9.36
C THR A 201 8.56 5.06 -8.67
N THR A 202 9.83 4.69 -8.51
CA THR A 202 10.90 5.55 -8.00
C THR A 202 11.99 5.65 -9.05
N CYS A 203 12.42 6.86 -9.35
CA CYS A 203 13.54 7.15 -10.22
C CYS A 203 14.80 7.50 -9.41
N THR A 204 15.95 7.13 -9.94
CA THR A 204 17.28 7.39 -9.38
C THR A 204 18.18 8.01 -10.43
N PHE A 205 19.18 8.74 -9.94
CA PHE A 205 20.28 9.24 -10.76
C PHE A 205 21.45 8.26 -10.65
N ASP A 206 21.75 7.55 -11.73
CA ASP A 206 22.62 6.36 -11.67
C ASP A 206 24.10 6.74 -11.66
N ASN A 207 24.45 7.89 -12.25
CA ASN A 207 25.79 8.49 -12.20
C ASN A 207 25.84 9.66 -11.21
N ALA A 208 25.39 9.42 -9.98
CA ALA A 208 25.55 10.35 -8.86
C ALA A 208 26.99 10.88 -8.75
N ASP A 209 27.11 12.14 -8.31
CA ASP A 209 28.39 12.87 -8.22
C ASP A 209 29.10 13.12 -9.58
N LEU A 210 28.33 13.17 -10.68
CA LEU A 210 28.84 13.54 -12.00
C LEU A 210 29.57 14.89 -11.97
N LEU A 211 30.88 14.86 -12.23
CA LEU A 211 31.70 16.05 -12.46
C LEU A 211 31.75 16.37 -13.95
N VAL A 212 31.42 17.62 -14.31
CA VAL A 212 31.54 18.13 -15.68
C VAL A 212 32.66 19.17 -15.72
N GLU A 213 33.77 18.82 -16.36
CA GLU A 213 34.92 19.71 -16.51
C GLU A 213 34.82 20.50 -17.82
N LEU A 214 34.80 21.83 -17.71
CA LEU A 214 34.83 22.71 -18.88
C LEU A 214 36.29 23.06 -19.22
N PRO A 215 36.64 23.19 -20.50
CA PRO A 215 37.98 23.58 -20.90
C PRO A 215 38.31 24.99 -20.43
N GLN A 216 39.60 25.30 -20.37
CA GLN A 216 40.06 26.68 -20.17
C GLN A 216 39.73 27.51 -21.42
N VAL A 217 39.17 28.70 -21.21
CA VAL A 217 38.75 29.61 -22.27
C VAL A 217 39.31 31.00 -21.99
N ASP A 218 39.81 31.68 -23.01
CA ASP A 218 40.31 33.05 -22.86
C ASP A 218 39.17 34.09 -22.87
N ARG A 219 39.47 35.28 -22.34
CA ARG A 219 38.52 36.40 -22.26
C ARG A 219 37.95 36.78 -23.62
N ALA A 220 38.76 36.75 -24.67
CA ALA A 220 38.36 37.20 -26.00
C ALA A 220 37.36 36.22 -26.63
N GLN A 221 37.50 34.92 -26.37
CA GLN A 221 36.56 33.89 -26.78
C GLN A 221 35.24 34.00 -26.01
N LEU A 222 35.28 34.24 -24.69
CA LEU A 222 34.07 34.46 -23.87
C LEU A 222 33.22 35.64 -24.37
N LEU A 223 33.86 36.71 -24.85
CA LEU A 223 33.15 37.91 -25.34
C LEU A 223 32.58 37.76 -26.76
N ARG A 224 33.08 36.80 -27.55
CA ARG A 224 32.64 36.58 -28.95
C ARG A 224 31.67 35.42 -29.11
N ASN A 225 31.70 34.44 -28.22
CA ASN A 225 30.93 33.21 -28.33
C ASN A 225 30.10 32.98 -27.07
N THR A 226 28.78 32.95 -27.21
CA THR A 226 27.83 32.78 -26.10
C THR A 226 27.77 31.35 -25.54
N THR A 227 28.38 30.38 -26.24
CA THR A 227 28.50 28.97 -25.83
C THR A 227 29.97 28.54 -25.69
N ALA A 228 30.85 29.47 -25.33
CA ALA A 228 32.26 29.18 -25.16
C ALA A 228 32.51 28.05 -24.13
N GLY A 229 33.45 27.16 -24.42
CA GLY A 229 33.79 26.03 -23.56
C GLY A 229 32.68 24.98 -23.42
N MET A 230 31.80 24.87 -24.41
CA MET A 230 30.72 23.88 -24.43
C MET A 230 31.24 22.44 -24.29
N THR A 231 30.85 21.78 -23.19
CA THR A 231 31.17 20.39 -22.86
C THR A 231 29.90 19.56 -22.79
N ARG A 232 29.87 18.41 -23.49
CA ARG A 232 28.73 17.48 -23.43
C ARG A 232 28.82 16.64 -22.17
N PHE A 233 27.67 16.38 -21.55
CA PHE A 233 27.54 15.36 -20.53
C PHE A 233 26.19 14.66 -20.62
N HIS A 234 26.07 13.54 -19.91
CA HIS A 234 24.88 12.71 -19.91
C HIS A 234 24.42 12.46 -18.47
N LEU A 235 23.12 12.66 -18.22
CA LEU A 235 22.49 12.28 -16.96
C LEU A 235 21.81 10.93 -17.12
N ASP A 236 22.28 9.91 -16.40
CA ASP A 236 21.68 8.56 -16.41
C ASP A 236 20.55 8.48 -15.38
N ILE A 237 19.34 8.15 -15.82
CA ILE A 237 18.17 8.03 -14.95
C ILE A 237 17.51 6.66 -15.15
N SER A 238 17.45 5.88 -14.09
CA SER A 238 16.65 4.65 -14.06
C SER A 238 15.42 4.82 -13.20
N CYS A 239 14.31 4.19 -13.59
CA CYS A 239 13.11 4.11 -12.77
C CYS A 239 12.74 2.64 -12.52
N ARG A 240 12.57 2.31 -11.23
CA ARG A 240 12.17 0.98 -10.75
C ARG A 240 10.66 0.91 -10.53
N ASP A 241 10.17 -0.32 -10.31
CA ASP A 241 8.77 -0.60 -9.99
C ASP A 241 7.79 0.00 -11.02
N ARG A 242 8.16 -0.20 -12.30
CA ARG A 242 7.37 0.13 -13.48
C ARG A 242 6.49 -1.06 -13.85
N LEU A 243 5.18 -0.89 -13.80
CA LEU A 243 4.25 -1.92 -14.24
C LEU A 243 4.25 -1.99 -15.77
N ASN A 244 4.80 -3.07 -16.34
CA ASN A 244 4.94 -3.26 -17.79
C ASN A 244 5.62 -2.07 -18.49
N GLY A 245 6.66 -1.52 -17.85
CA GLY A 245 7.40 -0.36 -18.35
C GLY A 245 6.68 0.99 -18.16
N ARG A 246 5.57 1.03 -17.43
CA ARG A 246 4.81 2.26 -17.15
C ARG A 246 4.94 2.73 -15.70
N THR A 247 4.85 4.04 -15.51
CA THR A 247 4.81 4.67 -14.18
C THR A 247 3.56 4.28 -13.40
N SER A 248 3.71 3.87 -12.14
CA SER A 248 2.58 3.68 -11.21
C SER A 248 2.16 4.97 -10.49
N ARG A 249 3.04 5.98 -10.45
CA ARG A 249 2.77 7.34 -9.98
C ARG A 249 3.50 8.36 -10.85
N PRO A 250 2.98 9.58 -11.00
CA PRO A 250 3.64 10.59 -11.80
C PRO A 250 4.92 11.09 -11.12
N VAL A 251 5.85 11.58 -11.93
CA VAL A 251 7.16 12.06 -11.49
C VAL A 251 7.65 13.20 -12.38
N LYS A 252 8.26 14.21 -11.75
CA LYS A 252 8.98 15.29 -12.44
C LYS A 252 10.41 15.33 -11.98
N ALA A 253 11.31 15.80 -12.85
CA ALA A 253 12.69 16.06 -12.46
C ALA A 253 13.12 17.46 -12.83
N TYR A 254 13.93 18.08 -11.97
CA TYR A 254 14.47 19.43 -12.17
C TYR A 254 15.82 19.60 -11.48
N LEU A 255 16.59 20.59 -11.93
CA LEU A 255 17.84 21.00 -11.28
C LEU A 255 17.58 22.09 -10.25
N ALA A 256 18.26 22.02 -9.11
CA ALA A 256 18.25 23.06 -8.09
C ALA A 256 19.68 23.40 -7.64
N SER A 257 19.93 24.65 -7.27
CA SER A 257 21.24 25.08 -6.76
C SER A 257 21.14 26.30 -5.87
N ASN A 258 21.94 26.34 -4.80
CA ASN A 258 22.18 27.54 -4.00
C ASN A 258 23.14 28.53 -4.67
N GLN A 259 23.82 28.11 -5.73
CA GLN A 259 24.79 28.88 -6.50
C GLN A 259 24.19 29.42 -7.81
N VAL A 260 22.87 29.57 -7.90
CA VAL A 260 22.22 30.15 -9.08
C VAL A 260 22.14 31.67 -8.99
N TRP A 261 22.41 32.35 -10.10
CA TRP A 261 22.25 33.78 -10.24
C TRP A 261 20.76 34.13 -10.30
N LEU A 262 20.25 34.71 -9.22
CA LEU A 262 18.82 34.95 -9.02
C LEU A 262 18.17 35.90 -10.06
N ARG A 263 18.96 36.66 -10.82
CA ARG A 263 18.43 37.57 -11.85
C ARG A 263 17.87 36.83 -13.07
N ASP A 264 18.52 35.74 -13.49
CA ASP A 264 18.07 34.96 -14.65
C ASP A 264 17.61 33.54 -14.29
N MET A 265 17.99 33.03 -13.11
CA MET A 265 17.70 31.67 -12.64
C MET A 265 18.19 30.58 -13.60
N LYS A 266 19.19 30.87 -14.44
CA LYS A 266 19.75 29.94 -15.44
C LYS A 266 21.25 29.80 -15.30
N THR A 267 21.91 30.83 -14.78
CA THR A 267 23.37 30.88 -14.68
C THR A 267 23.82 30.46 -13.29
N LEU A 268 24.61 29.40 -13.22
CA LEU A 268 25.34 29.00 -12.02
C LEU A 268 26.58 29.89 -11.84
N ILE A 269 26.82 30.36 -10.63
CA ILE A 269 27.89 31.31 -10.28
C ILE A 269 28.66 30.83 -9.06
N ASP A 270 29.96 31.05 -9.08
CA ASP A 270 30.81 30.82 -7.93
C ASP A 270 31.06 32.16 -7.21
N THR A 271 30.74 32.20 -5.93
CA THR A 271 30.89 33.39 -5.08
C THR A 271 32.06 33.27 -4.10
N SER A 272 32.83 32.19 -4.19
CA SER A 272 34.02 32.00 -3.37
C SER A 272 35.10 33.03 -3.68
N GLN A 273 35.97 33.28 -2.70
CA GLN A 273 37.06 34.23 -2.84
C GLN A 273 38.05 33.76 -3.92
N GLY A 274 38.35 34.63 -4.88
CA GLY A 274 39.26 34.31 -6.00
C GLY A 274 38.60 33.60 -7.18
N ALA A 275 37.29 33.34 -7.12
CA ALA A 275 36.53 32.85 -8.27
C ALA A 275 36.40 33.92 -9.35
N ALA A 276 36.31 33.46 -10.62
CA ALA A 276 36.09 34.36 -11.75
C ALA A 276 34.77 35.13 -11.59
N GLN A 277 34.82 36.44 -11.82
CA GLN A 277 33.66 37.33 -11.75
C GLN A 277 33.10 37.62 -13.14
N GLY A 278 31.81 37.97 -13.23
CA GLY A 278 31.15 38.38 -14.49
C GLY A 278 30.86 37.26 -15.49
N VAL A 279 31.23 36.03 -15.16
CA VAL A 279 30.99 34.81 -15.94
C VAL A 279 30.47 33.71 -15.01
N GLY A 280 29.59 32.87 -15.54
CA GLY A 280 29.05 31.70 -14.86
C GLY A 280 28.91 30.53 -15.82
N ILE A 281 28.31 29.43 -15.34
CA ILE A 281 28.08 28.22 -16.12
C ILE A 281 26.58 28.08 -16.35
N ARG A 282 26.19 27.83 -17.60
CA ARG A 282 24.81 27.45 -17.95
C ARG A 282 24.77 25.99 -18.37
N VAL A 283 23.64 25.35 -18.07
CA VAL A 283 23.32 24.01 -18.55
C VAL A 283 22.19 24.12 -19.57
N GLY A 284 22.38 23.58 -20.77
CA GLY A 284 21.40 23.59 -21.86
C GLY A 284 21.01 22.21 -22.33
N ARG A 285 19.84 22.09 -22.96
CA ARG A 285 19.39 20.84 -23.60
C ARG A 285 20.19 20.57 -24.88
N TYR A 286 20.54 19.31 -25.14
CA TYR A 286 21.32 18.93 -26.33
C TYR A 286 20.68 19.32 -27.67
N ALA A 287 19.34 19.36 -27.73
CA ALA A 287 18.58 19.59 -28.96
C ALA A 287 18.65 21.05 -29.49
N ASP A 288 19.13 22.00 -28.69
CA ASP A 288 19.22 23.41 -29.08
C ASP A 288 20.59 23.99 -28.72
N THR A 289 21.40 24.32 -29.72
CA THR A 289 22.74 24.93 -29.57
C THR A 289 22.69 26.46 -29.43
N ASN A 290 21.52 27.03 -29.18
CA ASN A 290 21.31 28.47 -28.99
C ASN A 290 21.14 28.82 -27.49
N ASP A 291 21.39 30.08 -27.12
CA ASP A 291 21.29 30.57 -25.73
C ASP A 291 19.91 30.37 -25.08
N ASN A 292 18.86 30.16 -25.88
CA ASN A 292 17.51 29.89 -25.41
C ASN A 292 17.34 28.48 -24.82
N SER A 293 18.30 27.58 -25.02
CA SER A 293 18.25 26.20 -24.52
C SER A 293 18.63 26.05 -23.04
N ALA A 294 19.10 27.14 -22.41
CA ALA A 294 19.50 27.15 -21.02
C ALA A 294 18.33 26.81 -20.09
N LEU A 295 18.54 25.77 -19.29
CA LEU A 295 17.61 25.28 -18.30
C LEU A 295 17.42 26.29 -17.17
N VAL A 296 16.18 26.39 -16.69
CA VAL A 296 15.89 27.08 -15.44
C VAL A 296 16.34 26.20 -14.27
N ILE A 297 17.14 26.76 -13.38
CA ILE A 297 17.68 26.12 -12.18
C ILE A 297 16.98 26.72 -10.97
N ASN A 298 16.31 25.87 -10.21
CA ASN A 298 15.50 26.31 -9.09
C ASN A 298 16.39 26.70 -7.89
N PRO A 299 16.23 27.92 -7.33
CA PRO A 299 16.89 28.27 -6.08
C PRO A 299 16.24 27.55 -4.88
N PRO A 300 16.94 27.43 -3.74
CA PRO A 300 16.40 26.77 -2.55
C PRO A 300 15.12 27.43 -2.06
N GLY A 301 14.17 26.62 -1.59
CA GLY A 301 12.92 27.10 -0.99
C GLY A 301 11.89 27.67 -1.97
N ARG A 302 12.13 27.58 -3.29
CA ARG A 302 11.12 27.91 -4.31
C ARG A 302 10.55 26.65 -4.93
N GLN A 303 9.24 26.66 -5.16
CA GLN A 303 8.58 25.61 -5.93
C GLN A 303 9.07 25.62 -7.38
N PRO A 304 9.40 24.46 -7.95
CA PRO A 304 9.76 24.34 -9.36
C PRO A 304 8.67 24.87 -10.28
N ARG A 305 9.09 25.49 -11.38
CA ARG A 305 8.18 25.97 -12.43
C ARG A 305 8.16 24.98 -13.60
N ALA A 306 7.09 25.02 -14.40
CA ALA A 306 6.91 24.10 -15.53
C ALA A 306 8.07 24.15 -16.56
N ASP A 307 8.69 25.31 -16.74
CA ASP A 307 9.85 25.54 -17.61
C ASP A 307 11.20 25.09 -17.02
N SER A 308 11.23 24.67 -15.74
CA SER A 308 12.42 24.13 -15.07
C SER A 308 12.54 22.61 -15.12
N TYR A 309 11.47 21.92 -15.54
CA TYR A 309 11.48 20.46 -15.59
C TYR A 309 12.39 19.95 -16.71
N LEU A 310 13.26 19.00 -16.39
CA LEU A 310 13.96 18.17 -17.37
C LEU A 310 12.97 17.27 -18.09
N PHE A 311 12.06 16.68 -17.31
CA PHE A 311 10.91 15.91 -17.78
C PHE A 311 9.76 15.93 -16.78
N GLU A 312 8.58 15.60 -17.29
CA GLU A 312 7.38 15.30 -16.51
C GLU A 312 6.72 14.05 -17.10
N TRP A 313 6.65 12.99 -16.31
CA TRP A 313 5.94 11.77 -16.66
C TRP A 313 4.70 11.65 -15.79
N GLY A 314 3.52 11.65 -16.44
CA GLY A 314 2.26 11.35 -15.76
C GLY A 314 2.18 9.91 -15.30
N LYS A 315 1.08 9.55 -14.61
CA LYS A 315 0.74 8.15 -14.31
C LYS A 315 0.48 7.35 -15.60
N ASP A 316 0.78 6.06 -15.56
CA ASP A 316 0.62 5.10 -16.66
C ASP A 316 1.39 5.48 -17.94
N LYS A 317 2.41 6.35 -17.81
CA LYS A 317 3.28 6.73 -18.93
C LYS A 317 4.37 5.69 -19.11
N PHE A 318 4.52 5.25 -20.35
CA PHE A 318 5.60 4.37 -20.74
C PHE A 318 6.93 5.11 -20.65
N ILE A 319 7.91 4.48 -20.03
CA ILE A 319 9.26 4.97 -19.79
C ILE A 319 10.20 3.92 -20.38
N GLU A 320 11.06 4.30 -21.32
CA GLU A 320 12.07 3.39 -21.88
C GLU A 320 13.14 2.98 -20.83
N VAL A 321 13.89 1.92 -21.09
CA VAL A 321 14.79 1.28 -20.10
C VAL A 321 16.09 2.08 -19.88
N ASN A 322 16.48 2.94 -20.83
CA ASN A 322 17.68 3.76 -20.79
C ASN A 322 17.31 5.24 -20.93
N ASN A 323 16.70 5.80 -19.88
CA ASN A 323 16.23 7.18 -19.93
C ASN A 323 17.30 8.10 -19.38
N GLY A 324 17.98 8.80 -20.26
CA GLY A 324 18.94 9.80 -19.85
C GLY A 324 18.82 11.07 -20.67
N PHE A 325 19.42 12.14 -20.16
CA PHE A 325 19.39 13.44 -20.81
C PHE A 325 20.80 13.81 -21.26
N ASN A 326 20.96 13.97 -22.57
CA ASN A 326 22.13 14.63 -23.12
C ASN A 326 21.99 16.14 -22.87
N LEU A 327 22.96 16.71 -22.19
CA LEU A 327 23.01 18.13 -21.86
C LEU A 327 24.36 18.73 -22.26
N TRP A 328 24.39 20.05 -22.33
CA TRP A 328 25.59 20.84 -22.53
C TRP A 328 25.84 21.72 -21.32
N ALA A 329 27.09 21.84 -20.90
CA ALA A 329 27.53 22.88 -19.97
C ALA A 329 28.46 23.84 -20.70
N TYR A 330 28.27 25.14 -20.53
CA TYR A 330 29.09 26.17 -21.20
C TYR A 330 29.20 27.44 -20.35
N TYR A 331 30.21 28.25 -20.64
CA TYR A 331 30.39 29.54 -19.97
C TYR A 331 29.42 30.59 -20.53
N TYR A 332 28.87 31.42 -19.64
CA TYR A 332 28.01 32.54 -19.99
C TYR A 332 28.49 33.82 -19.30
N VAL A 333 28.76 34.87 -20.08
CA VAL A 333 29.16 36.19 -19.58
C VAL A 333 27.89 36.97 -19.22
N TYR A 334 27.57 37.02 -17.93
CA TYR A 334 26.41 37.78 -17.43
C TYR A 334 26.75 39.23 -17.09
N ASP A 335 28.04 39.58 -16.95
CA ASP A 335 28.53 40.94 -16.72
C ASP A 335 29.94 41.13 -17.29
N ALA A 336 30.02 41.66 -18.51
CA ALA A 336 31.28 41.88 -19.22
C ALA A 336 32.20 42.91 -18.53
N ALA A 337 31.64 43.86 -17.78
CA ALA A 337 32.42 44.90 -17.11
C ALA A 337 33.18 44.33 -15.90
N ARG A 338 32.62 43.32 -15.24
CA ARG A 338 33.25 42.62 -14.11
C ARG A 338 33.99 41.34 -14.49
N LEU A 339 34.07 41.02 -15.78
CA LEU A 339 34.72 39.81 -16.25
C LEU A 339 36.18 39.74 -15.76
N SER A 340 36.56 38.65 -15.09
CA SER A 340 37.92 38.45 -14.56
C SER A 340 38.38 37.00 -14.70
N ALA A 341 39.70 36.78 -14.61
CA ALA A 341 40.27 35.44 -14.63
C ALA A 341 40.12 34.76 -13.26
N GLY A 342 39.90 33.45 -13.27
CA GLY A 342 39.76 32.64 -12.07
C GLY A 342 39.13 31.29 -12.40
N ARG A 343 39.10 30.39 -11.40
CA ARG A 343 38.33 29.15 -11.50
C ARG A 343 36.87 29.44 -11.14
N ILE A 344 35.95 28.65 -11.69
CA ILE A 344 34.55 28.61 -11.28
C ILE A 344 34.28 27.20 -10.79
N ASN A 345 33.77 27.06 -9.57
CA ASN A 345 33.28 25.81 -9.04
C ASN A 345 31.84 25.97 -8.56
N THR A 346 30.93 25.19 -9.14
CA THR A 346 29.51 25.26 -8.82
C THR A 346 28.88 23.89 -8.81
N THR A 347 27.79 23.76 -8.07
CA THR A 347 27.04 22.51 -7.92
C THR A 347 25.57 22.71 -8.26
N ALA A 348 24.93 21.66 -8.75
CA ALA A 348 23.49 21.58 -8.90
C ALA A 348 23.02 20.18 -8.51
N ILE A 349 21.83 20.10 -7.93
CA ILE A 349 21.20 18.88 -7.43
C ILE A 349 20.04 18.53 -8.37
N LEU A 350 20.03 17.29 -8.87
CA LEU A 350 18.88 16.73 -9.56
C LEU A 350 17.85 16.25 -8.53
N ASN A 351 16.64 16.80 -8.60
CA ASN A 351 15.54 16.42 -7.71
C ASN A 351 14.48 15.63 -8.49
N PHE A 352 13.88 14.65 -7.83
CA PHE A 352 12.68 13.96 -8.30
C PHE A 352 11.50 14.30 -7.39
N GLU A 353 10.40 14.74 -7.98
CA GLU A 353 9.15 15.07 -7.28
C GLU A 353 8.05 14.12 -7.72
N TYR A 354 7.38 13.50 -6.76
CA TYR A 354 6.26 12.56 -6.97
C TYR A 354 4.97 13.19 -6.45
N TYR A 355 3.87 13.09 -7.20
CA TYR A 355 2.61 13.78 -6.90
C TYR A 355 1.34 12.97 -7.17
#